data_AF-A0ABD0QHC4-F1
#
_entry.id   AF-A0ABD0QHC4-F1
#
_cell.length_a   1.000
_cell.length_b   1.000
_cell.length_c   1.000
_cell.angle_alpha   90.00
_cell.angle_beta   90.00
_cell.angle_gamma   90.00
#
_symmetry.space_group_name_H-M   'P 1'
#
loop_
_entity.id
_entity.type
_entity.pdbx_description
1 polymer ?
#
loop_
_entity_poly.entity_id
_entity_poly.type
_entity_poly.pdbx_seq_one_letter_code
_entity_poly.pdbx_strand_id
1 'polypeptide(L)' 'ATTLSQSHKTRALLTAVLRCGCATHSYEALIDSGAEGNFMDEDWALDHSIPLRVLDDPSTTYALDGHILSKISRATVP' A
#
# COMPACT_ATOMS: atom_id res chain seq x y z
N ALA A 1 25.29 -8.79 -1.29
CA ALA A 1 24.44 -8.27 -0.21
C ALA A 1 24.55 -6.75 -0.23
N THR A 2 23.46 -6.05 -0.51
CA THR A 2 23.47 -4.58 -0.54
C THR A 2 23.03 -4.09 0.84
N THR A 3 23.95 -3.50 1.58
CA THR A 3 23.68 -2.99 2.94
C THR A 3 22.93 -1.67 2.84
N LEU A 4 21.63 -1.67 3.13
CA LEU A 4 20.85 -0.45 3.25
C LEU A 4 21.14 0.18 4.62
N SER A 5 21.95 1.25 4.63
CA SER A 5 22.11 2.12 5.80
C SER A 5 20.86 2.98 5.94
N GLN A 6 19.93 2.59 6.82
CA GLN A 6 18.77 3.41 7.14
C GLN A 6 19.10 4.37 8.29
N SER A 7 19.14 5.66 7.97
CA SER A 7 19.11 6.76 8.94
C SER A 7 17.68 6.94 9.46
N HIS A 8 17.52 7.22 10.76
CA HIS A 8 16.25 7.38 11.49
C HIS A 8 15.33 8.53 10.99
N LYS A 9 15.63 9.13 9.83
CA LYS A 9 14.89 10.28 9.25
C LYS A 9 14.41 10.10 7.81
N THR A 10 14.74 9.00 7.15
CA THR A 10 14.39 8.80 5.72
C THR A 10 13.42 7.65 5.56
N ARG A 11 12.25 7.92 4.96
CA ARG A 11 11.30 6.88 4.54
C ARG A 11 11.99 5.96 3.53
N ALA A 12 11.90 4.66 3.73
CA ALA A 12 12.43 3.67 2.81
C ALA A 12 11.44 3.48 1.66
N LEU A 13 11.61 4.28 0.60
CA LEU A 13 10.77 4.20 -0.59
C LEU A 13 11.43 3.32 -1.65
N LEU A 14 10.62 2.52 -2.34
CA LEU A 14 11.02 1.73 -3.50
C LEU A 14 10.13 2.09 -4.68
N THR A 15 10.72 2.27 -5.87
CA THR A 15 9.93 2.30 -7.10
C THR A 15 9.38 0.89 -7.37
N ALA A 16 8.06 0.76 -7.29
CA ALA A 16 7.32 -0.45 -7.60
C ALA A 16 6.60 -0.31 -8.94
N VAL A 17 6.37 -1.43 -9.61
CA VAL A 17 5.62 -1.50 -10.86
C VAL A 17 4.35 -2.30 -10.62
N LEU A 18 3.19 -1.66 -10.72
CA LEU A 18 1.89 -2.31 -10.69
C LEU A 18 1.49 -2.67 -12.11
N ARG A 19 1.14 -3.94 -12.34
CA ARG A 19 0.55 -4.41 -13.60
C ARG A 19 -0.89 -4.82 -13.33
N CYS A 20 -1.82 -4.23 -14.07
CA CYS A 20 -3.24 -4.54 -13.95
C CYS A 20 -3.85 -4.66 -15.35
N GLY A 21 -4.22 -5.88 -15.76
CA GLY A 21 -4.64 -6.15 -17.13
C GLY A 21 -3.57 -5.73 -18.14
N CYS A 22 -3.92 -4.79 -19.04
CA CYS A 22 -3.00 -4.22 -20.03
C CYS A 22 -2.30 -2.94 -19.55
N ALA A 23 -2.62 -2.43 -18.37
CA ALA A 23 -2.05 -1.21 -17.81
C ALA A 23 -0.82 -1.51 -16.95
N THR A 24 0.15 -0.60 -16.96
CA THR A 24 1.34 -0.65 -16.13
C THR A 24 1.60 0.72 -15.54
N HIS A 25 1.77 0.79 -14.22
CA HIS A 25 2.00 2.03 -13.48
C HIS A 25 3.24 1.90 -12.61
N SER A 26 4.10 2.91 -12.65
CA SER A 26 5.23 3.03 -11.72
C SER A 26 4.83 3.96 -10.57
N TYR A 27 5.14 3.55 -9.34
CA TYR A 27 4.80 4.32 -8.14
C TYR A 27 5.87 4.14 -7.06
N GLU A 28 5.91 5.05 -6.09
CA GLU A 28 6.76 4.91 -4.90
C GLU A 28 5.98 4.18 -3.79
N ALA A 29 6.49 3.02 -3.38
CA ALA A 29 5.95 2.24 -2.28
C ALA A 29 6.81 2.42 -1.03
N LEU A 30 6.17 2.57 0.13
CA LEU A 30 6.85 2.54 1.42
C LEU A 30 7.14 1.10 1.82
N ILE A 31 8.41 0.81 2.12
CA ILE A 31 8.81 -0.45 2.74
C ILE A 31 8.57 -0.34 4.24
N ASP A 32 7.54 -1.01 4.72
CA ASP A 32 7.15 -1.03 6.13
C ASP A 32 7.02 -2.48 6.62
N SER A 33 8.01 -2.94 7.39
CA SER A 33 7.99 -4.27 8.00
C SER A 33 6.99 -4.39 9.15
N GLY A 34 6.45 -3.28 9.64
CA GLY A 34 5.40 -3.25 10.67
C GLY A 34 3.99 -3.37 10.10
N ALA A 35 3.82 -3.29 8.79
CA ALA A 35 2.54 -3.46 8.13
C ALA A 35 2.17 -4.94 8.00
N GLU A 36 0.92 -5.28 8.31
CA GLU A 36 0.38 -6.65 8.17
C GLU A 36 0.22 -7.07 6.69
N GLY A 37 0.16 -6.11 5.78
CA GLY A 37 0.00 -6.37 4.35
C GLY A 37 0.38 -5.18 3.49
N ASN A 38 0.13 -5.33 2.19
CA ASN A 38 0.34 -4.25 1.22
C ASN A 38 -0.90 -3.37 1.15
N PHE A 39 -0.70 -2.06 1.31
CA PHE A 39 -1.77 -1.07 1.23
C PHE A 39 -1.51 -0.12 0.06
N MET A 40 -2.59 0.34 -0.55
CA MET A 40 -2.58 1.27 -1.67
C MET A 40 -3.52 2.42 -1.36
N ASP A 41 -3.14 3.62 -1.78
CA ASP A 41 -3.99 4.80 -1.71
C ASP A 41 -5.21 4.65 -2.64
N GLU A 42 -6.41 4.87 -2.11
CA GLU A 42 -7.65 4.66 -2.86
C GLU A 42 -7.85 5.69 -3.96
N ASP A 43 -7.54 6.97 -3.70
CA ASP A 43 -7.67 8.04 -4.69
C ASP A 43 -6.72 7.79 -5.87
N TRP A 44 -5.48 7.40 -5.59
CA TRP A 44 -4.53 7.00 -6.61
C TRP A 44 -5.03 5.81 -7.43
N ALA A 45 -5.60 4.79 -6.79
CA ALA A 45 -6.15 3.62 -7.47
C ALA A 45 -7.32 4.00 -8.38
N LEU A 46 -8.20 4.90 -7.94
CA LEU A 46 -9.32 5.42 -8.72
C LEU A 46 -8.85 6.24 -9.93
N ASP A 47 -7.91 7.15 -9.73
CA ASP A 47 -7.33 8.00 -10.79
C ASP A 47 -6.66 7.17 -11.90
N HIS A 48 -6.08 6.03 -11.54
CA HIS A 48 -5.43 5.10 -12.48
C HIS A 48 -6.35 3.98 -12.98
N SER A 49 -7.65 4.04 -12.68
CA SER A 49 -8.64 3.03 -13.08
C SER A 49 -8.27 1.60 -12.66
N ILE A 50 -7.63 1.46 -11.50
CA ILE A 50 -7.34 0.16 -10.91
C ILE A 50 -8.66 -0.46 -10.42
N PRO A 51 -9.01 -1.69 -10.84
CA PRO A 51 -10.25 -2.33 -10.42
C PRO A 51 -10.23 -2.63 -8.91
N LEU A 52 -11.21 -2.07 -8.20
CA LEU A 52 -11.42 -2.28 -6.77
C LEU A 52 -12.71 -3.08 -6.55
N ARG A 53 -12.64 -4.11 -5.70
CA ARG A 53 -13.81 -4.81 -5.17
C ARG A 53 -14.07 -4.38 -3.73
N VAL A 54 -15.34 -4.36 -3.33
CA VAL A 54 -15.72 -4.18 -1.92
C VAL A 54 -15.39 -5.47 -1.16
N LEU A 55 -14.91 -5.32 0.07
CA LEU A 55 -14.68 -6.42 1.00
C LEU A 55 -15.98 -6.77 1.72
N ASP A 56 -16.31 -8.05 1.79
CA ASP A 56 -17.46 -8.54 2.55
C ASP A 56 -17.30 -8.26 4.05
N ASP A 57 -16.05 -8.34 4.54
CA ASP A 57 -15.67 -8.00 5.91
C ASP A 57 -14.58 -6.91 5.90
N PRO A 58 -14.94 -5.64 6.13
CA PRO A 58 -13.98 -4.54 6.20
C PRO A 58 -13.03 -4.67 7.39
N SER A 59 -11.74 -4.44 7.17
CA SER A 59 -10.72 -4.45 8.23
C SER A 59 -10.45 -3.04 8.76
N THR A 60 -9.94 -2.94 9.99
CA THR A 60 -9.47 -1.68 10.59
C THR A 60 -7.98 -1.79 10.82
N THR A 61 -7.21 -0.81 10.32
CA THR A 61 -5.78 -0.71 10.60
C THR A 61 -5.54 0.15 11.82
N TYR A 62 -4.51 -0.24 12.58
CA TYR A 62 -4.11 0.43 13.81
C TYR A 62 -2.65 0.85 13.70
N ALA A 63 -2.33 1.99 14.29
CA ALA A 63 -0.96 2.40 14.51
C ALA A 63 -0.34 1.60 15.66
N LEU A 64 0.98 1.74 15.84
CA LEU A 64 1.73 1.04 16.89
C LEU A 64 1.22 1.33 18.32
N ASP A 65 0.69 2.53 18.56
CA ASP A 65 0.10 2.94 19.84
C ASP A 65 -1.37 2.51 20.00
N GLY A 66 -1.91 1.78 19.03
CA GLY A 66 -3.27 1.24 19.04
C GLY A 66 -4.37 2.19 18.57
N HIS A 67 -4.06 3.42 18.12
CA HIS A 67 -5.10 4.27 17.53
C HIS A 67 -5.45 3.82 16.10
N ILE A 68 -6.69 4.09 15.70
CA ILE A 68 -7.21 3.70 14.37
C ILE A 68 -6.59 4.61 13.30
N LEU A 69 -6.00 3.99 12.28
CA LEU A 69 -5.47 4.69 11.11
C LEU A 69 -6.52 4.80 10.00
N SER A 70 -7.14 3.68 9.63
CA SER A 70 -8.12 3.65 8.55
C SER A 70 -9.02 2.41 8.63
N LYS A 71 -10.17 2.49 7.96
CA LYS A 71 -11.04 1.35 7.70
C LYS A 71 -10.89 0.93 6.23
N ILE A 72 -10.35 -0.26 6.01
CA ILE A 72 -10.18 -0.84 4.69
C ILE A 72 -11.46 -1.54 4.30
N SER A 73 -12.13 -1.02 3.28
CA SER A 73 -13.39 -1.57 2.76
C SER A 73 -13.28 -2.08 1.32
N ARG A 74 -12.12 -1.89 0.68
CA ARG A 74 -11.88 -2.25 -0.71
C ARG A 74 -10.53 -2.93 -0.88
N ALA A 75 -10.43 -3.78 -1.88
CA ALA A 75 -9.19 -4.44 -2.27
C ALA A 75 -9.08 -4.50 -3.79
N THR A 76 -7.86 -4.59 -4.32
CA THR A 76 -7.64 -4.94 -5.73
C THR A 76 -8.00 -6.40 -5.97
N VAL A 77 -8.43 -6.71 -7.18
CA VAL A 77 -8.56 -8.11 -7.64
C VAL A 77 -7.16 -8.73 -7.87
N PRO A 78 -6.97 -10.04 -7.63
CA PRO A 78 -5.72 -10.74 -7.91
C PRO A 78 -5.27 -10.62 -9.37
#